data_AF-A0A6L7GUT5-F1
#
_entry.id   AF-A0A6L7GUT5-F1
#
_cell.length_a   1.000
_cell.length_b   1.000
_cell.length_c   1.000
_cell.angle_alpha   90.00
_cell.angle_beta   90.00
_cell.angle_gamma   90.00
#
_symmetry.space_group_name_H-M   'P 1'
#
loop_
_entity.id
_entity.type
_entity.pdbx_description
1 polymer ?
#
loop_
_entity_poly.entity_id
_entity_poly.type
_entity_poly.pdbx_seq_one_letter_code
_entity_poly.pdbx_strand_id
1 'polypeptide(L)'
;MCVGCRQRAEATDLVRVAVRQGDDPPQVVVDTARTMPGRGAWLHPRRDCVSAAVRRKAFGSALRVPGLTVDPDDLAEAIGEITEEDGRNGRNR
;
A
#
# COMPACT_ATOMS: atom_id res chain seq x y z
N MET A 1 -10.31 -3.18 4.70
CA MET A 1 -10.31 -4.50 4.03
C MET A 1 -9.10 -4.54 3.12
N CYS A 2 -8.28 -5.58 3.26
CA CYS A 2 -7.07 -5.77 2.47
C CYS A 2 -7.41 -6.06 1.00
N VAL A 3 -6.87 -5.27 0.07
CA VAL A 3 -7.00 -5.50 -1.37
C VAL A 3 -6.18 -6.70 -1.85
N GLY A 4 -5.37 -7.31 -0.98
CA GLY A 4 -4.51 -8.49 -1.14
C GLY A 4 -5.19 -9.83 -0.83
N CYS A 5 -5.87 -9.96 0.30
CA CYS A 5 -6.57 -11.20 0.67
C CYS A 5 -8.10 -11.05 0.70
N ARG A 6 -8.64 -9.83 0.48
CA ARG A 6 -10.06 -9.48 0.65
C ARG A 6 -10.60 -9.68 2.07
N GLN A 7 -9.75 -9.93 3.06
CA GLN A 7 -10.15 -10.01 4.46
C GLN A 7 -10.31 -8.61 5.06
N ARG A 8 -11.25 -8.48 5.99
CA ARG A 8 -11.38 -7.29 6.85
C ARG A 8 -10.36 -7.43 8.00
N ALA A 9 -9.77 -6.32 8.38
CA ALA A 9 -8.86 -6.18 9.50
C ALA A 9 -8.93 -4.73 9.99
N GLU A 10 -8.36 -4.46 11.16
CA GLU A 10 -8.31 -3.11 11.70
C GLU A 10 -7.36 -2.22 10.87
N ALA A 11 -7.49 -0.90 11.01
CA ALA A 11 -6.62 0.03 10.29
C ALA A 11 -5.16 -0.02 10.79
N THR A 12 -4.92 -0.56 11.99
CA THR A 12 -3.59 -0.81 12.57
C THR A 12 -2.90 -2.04 11.97
N ASP A 13 -3.68 -3.02 11.50
CA ASP A 13 -3.16 -4.22 10.84
C ASP A 13 -2.93 -4.01 9.34
N LEU A 14 -3.33 -2.86 8.81
CA LEU A 14 -3.30 -2.54 7.39
C LEU A 14 -2.47 -1.29 7.13
N VAL A 15 -1.62 -1.36 6.11
CA VAL A 15 -0.97 -0.19 5.54
C VAL A 15 -1.85 0.43 4.46
N ARG A 16 -1.91 1.76 4.41
CA ARG A 16 -2.51 2.47 3.28
C ARG A 16 -1.47 2.56 2.19
N VAL A 17 -1.85 2.25 0.96
CA VAL A 17 -1.07 2.59 -0.24
C VAL A 17 -1.84 3.60 -1.07
N ALA A 18 -1.12 4.51 -1.72
CA ALA A 18 -1.67 5.56 -2.56
C ALA A 18 -0.87 5.66 -3.86
N VAL A 19 -1.36 6.47 -4.79
CA VAL A 19 -0.59 6.81 -6.00
C VAL A 19 0.09 8.15 -5.78
N ARG A 20 1.40 8.18 -6.02
CA ARG A 20 2.12 9.45 -6.11
C ARG A 20 1.83 10.07 -7.47
N GLN A 21 1.05 11.16 -7.46
CA GLN A 21 0.78 11.92 -8.68
C GLN A 21 2.01 12.77 -9.03
N GLY A 22 2.36 12.82 -10.31
CA GLY A 22 3.51 13.57 -10.82
C GLY A 22 4.69 12.70 -11.26
N ASP A 23 4.71 11.42 -10.89
CA ASP A 23 5.64 10.44 -11.46
C ASP A 23 5.12 9.97 -12.84
N ASP A 24 6.03 9.83 -13.81
CA ASP A 24 5.74 9.25 -15.12
C ASP A 24 6.68 8.05 -15.37
N PRO A 25 6.20 6.80 -15.24
CA PRO A 25 4.81 6.42 -14.98
C PRO A 25 4.40 6.60 -13.50
N PRO A 26 3.08 6.71 -13.19
CA PRO A 26 2.59 6.84 -11.82
C PRO A 26 3.01 5.67 -10.94
N GLN A 27 3.42 5.96 -9.71
CA GLN A 27 3.95 4.97 -8.77
C GLN A 27 2.99 4.70 -7.60
N VAL A 28 2.91 3.44 -7.18
CA VAL A 28 2.26 3.07 -5.91
C VAL A 28 3.26 3.25 -4.79
N VAL A 29 2.86 4.00 -3.77
CA VAL A 29 3.66 4.26 -2.57
C VAL A 29 2.88 3.90 -1.33
N VAL A 30 3.57 3.57 -0.25
CA VAL A 30 2.94 3.35 1.05
C VAL A 30 2.75 4.72 1.72
N ASP A 31 1.52 5.00 2.15
CA ASP A 31 1.15 6.24 2.83
C ASP A 31 1.06 6.00 4.34
N THR A 32 2.22 6.07 4.98
CA THR A 32 2.39 5.87 6.43
C THR A 32 1.61 6.88 7.25
N ALA A 33 1.68 8.16 6.88
CA ALA A 33 0.99 9.25 7.54
C ALA A 33 -0.53 9.26 7.27
N ARG A 34 -1.00 8.50 6.26
CA ARG A 34 -2.40 8.46 5.81
C ARG A 34 -2.90 9.82 5.31
N THR A 35 -1.99 10.68 4.84
CA THR A 35 -2.27 12.06 4.44
C THR A 35 -2.25 12.25 2.92
N MET A 36 -1.83 11.25 2.15
CA MET A 36 -1.70 11.42 0.71
C MET A 36 -3.06 11.64 0.04
N PRO A 37 -3.16 12.67 -0.83
CA PRO A 37 -4.42 13.03 -1.47
C PRO A 37 -4.90 11.94 -2.42
N GLY A 38 -6.20 11.94 -2.68
CA GLY A 38 -6.83 10.99 -3.60
C GLY A 38 -7.20 9.66 -2.95
N ARG A 39 -7.42 8.65 -3.80
CA ARG A 39 -7.86 7.31 -3.36
C ARG A 39 -6.68 6.52 -2.83
N GLY A 40 -6.87 5.89 -1.68
CA GLY A 40 -5.95 4.90 -1.14
C GLY A 40 -6.55 3.50 -1.20
N ALA A 41 -5.68 2.50 -1.16
CA ALA A 41 -6.03 1.11 -0.98
C ALA A 41 -5.42 0.59 0.32
N TRP A 42 -6.10 -0.34 0.99
CA TRP A 42 -5.60 -0.94 2.21
C TRP A 42 -4.98 -2.30 1.92
N LEU A 43 -3.83 -2.59 2.53
CA LEU A 43 -3.10 -3.84 2.32
C LEU A 43 -2.54 -4.33 3.66
N HIS A 44 -2.53 -5.64 3.90
CA HIS A 44 -1.74 -6.16 5.02
C HIS A 44 -0.24 -6.00 4.69
N PRO A 45 0.61 -5.70 5.68
CA PRO A 45 2.06 -5.63 5.50
C PRO A 45 2.67 -7.04 5.39
N ARG A 46 2.24 -7.79 4.38
CA ARG A 46 2.61 -9.19 4.14
C ARG A 46 2.89 -9.39 2.66
N ARG A 47 4.02 -10.01 2.32
CA ARG A 47 4.43 -10.30 0.94
C ARG A 47 3.38 -11.08 0.15
N ASP A 48 2.64 -11.98 0.79
CA ASP A 48 1.53 -12.70 0.15
C ASP A 48 0.40 -11.77 -0.29
N CYS A 49 0.08 -10.76 0.53
CA CYS A 49 -0.97 -9.78 0.20
C CYS A 49 -0.52 -8.85 -0.93
N VAL A 50 0.74 -8.42 -0.93
CA VAL A 50 1.36 -7.65 -2.01
C VAL A 50 1.30 -8.44 -3.32
N SER A 51 1.86 -9.65 -3.33
CA SER A 51 1.90 -10.54 -4.49
C SER A 51 0.49 -10.81 -5.03
N ALA A 52 -0.47 -11.11 -4.15
CA ALA A 52 -1.84 -11.32 -4.56
C ALA A 52 -2.48 -10.06 -5.14
N ALA A 53 -2.20 -8.87 -4.60
CA ALA A 53 -2.74 -7.60 -5.09
C ALA A 53 -2.21 -7.25 -6.48
N VAL A 54 -0.90 -7.44 -6.73
CA VAL A 54 -0.28 -7.26 -8.05
C VAL A 54 -0.87 -8.25 -9.05
N ARG A 55 -0.86 -9.55 -8.74
CA ARG A 55 -1.33 -10.62 -9.65
C ARG A 55 -2.76 -10.39 -10.16
N ARG A 56 -3.65 -9.88 -9.31
CA ARG A 56 -5.05 -9.59 -9.70
C ARG A 56 -5.29 -8.17 -10.21
N LYS A 57 -4.25 -7.36 -10.36
CA LYS A 57 -4.34 -5.94 -10.75
C LYS A 57 -5.25 -5.12 -9.82
N ALA A 58 -5.21 -5.41 -8.52
CA ALA A 58 -6.10 -4.78 -7.54
C ALA A 58 -5.81 -3.29 -7.38
N PHE A 59 -4.55 -2.86 -7.50
CA PHE A 59 -4.16 -1.47 -7.32
C PHE A 59 -4.79 -0.55 -8.36
N GLY A 60 -4.72 -0.91 -9.65
CA GLY A 60 -5.36 -0.11 -10.70
C GLY A 60 -6.87 0.06 -10.47
N SER A 61 -7.57 -0.99 -10.03
CA SER A 61 -9.00 -0.90 -9.69
C SER A 61 -9.29 -0.09 -8.43
N ALA A 62 -8.51 -0.28 -7.36
CA ALA A 62 -8.72 0.38 -6.08
C ALA A 62 -8.35 1.87 -6.13
N LEU A 63 -7.25 2.19 -6.81
CA LEU A 63 -6.71 3.53 -6.94
C LEU A 63 -7.29 4.28 -8.15
N ARG A 64 -8.02 3.59 -9.04
CA ARG A 64 -8.57 4.11 -10.30
C ARG A 64 -7.52 4.70 -11.24
N VAL A 65 -6.35 4.06 -11.29
CA VAL A 65 -5.27 4.41 -12.21
C VAL A 65 -5.09 3.25 -13.19
N PRO A 66 -5.61 3.36 -14.43
CA PRO A 66 -5.40 2.34 -15.44
C PRO A 66 -3.93 2.29 -15.84
N GLY A 67 -3.43 1.09 -16.19
CA GLY A 67 -2.04 0.90 -16.63
C GLY A 67 -0.99 0.96 -15.51
N LEU A 68 -1.41 1.08 -14.25
CA LEU A 68 -0.51 1.08 -13.10
C LEU A 68 0.27 -0.24 -13.03
N THR A 69 1.59 -0.13 -13.13
CA THR A 69 2.52 -1.24 -12.93
C THR A 69 3.07 -1.14 -11.52
N VAL A 70 3.10 -2.27 -10.83
CA VAL A 70 3.59 -2.37 -9.46
C VAL A 70 4.42 -3.63 -9.40
N ASP A 71 5.69 -3.48 -9.09
CA ASP A 71 6.54 -4.62 -8.78
C ASP A 71 6.23 -5.09 -7.34
N PRO A 72 5.94 -6.39 -7.14
CA PRO A 72 5.60 -6.90 -5.83
C PRO A 72 6.79 -6.93 -4.86
N ASP A 73 8.04 -6.98 -5.36
CA ASP A 73 9.24 -6.96 -4.54
C ASP A 73 9.54 -5.54 -4.06
N ASP A 74 9.52 -4.55 -4.96
CA ASP A 74 9.70 -3.13 -4.60
C ASP A 74 8.70 -2.67 -3.53
N LEU A 75 7.43 -3.04 -3.69
CA LEU A 75 6.39 -2.66 -2.73
C LEU A 75 6.50 -3.45 -1.42
N ALA A 76 6.97 -4.71 -1.46
CA ALA A 76 7.18 -5.49 -0.24
C ALA A 76 8.37 -4.96 0.58
N GLU A 77 9.43 -4.50 -0.10
CA GLU A 77 10.58 -3.85 0.52
C GLU A 77 10.16 -2.53 1.19
N ALA A 78 9.48 -1.65 0.47
CA ALA A 78 8.98 -0.40 1.03
C ALA A 78 8.06 -0.61 2.25
N ILE A 79 7.24 -1.66 2.24
CA ILE A 79 6.42 -2.05 3.40
C ILE A 79 7.29 -2.54 4.56
N GLY A 80 8.33 -3.34 4.27
CA GLY A 80 9.28 -3.86 5.25
C GLY A 80 9.96 -2.74 6.01
N GLU A 81 10.54 -1.77 5.28
CA GLU A 81 11.19 -0.58 5.85
C GLU A 81 10.23 0.16 6.80
N ILE A 82 8.98 0.33 6.39
CA ILE A 82 7.97 1.02 7.18
C ILE A 82 7.63 0.26 8.46
N THR A 83 7.49 -1.07 8.40
CA THR A 83 7.21 -1.85 9.62
C THR A 83 8.36 -1.80 10.63
N GLU A 84 9.59 -1.55 10.18
CA GLU A 84 10.76 -1.34 11.04
C GLU A 84 10.83 0.10 11.60
N GLU A 85 10.33 1.08 10.84
CA GLU A 85 10.25 2.49 11.24
C GLU A 85 9.06 2.79 12.18
N ASP A 86 7.90 2.18 11.97
CA ASP A 86 6.71 2.32 12.83
C ASP A 86 6.95 1.78 14.25
N GLY A 87 7.94 0.89 14.43
CA GLY A 87 8.42 0.47 15.74
C GLY A 87 9.05 1.61 16.58
N ARG A 88 9.41 2.74 15.97
CA ARG A 88 9.99 3.91 16.67
C ARG A 88 9.04 5.09 16.81
N ASN A 89 7.96 5.17 16.02
CA ASN A 89 7.02 6.29 16.04
C ASN A 89 5.80 6.07 16.96
N GLY A 90 5.92 5.14 17.91
CA GLY A 90 5.09 5.13 19.10
C GLY A 90 5.50 6.26 20.03
N ARG A 91 4.88 7.44 19.87
CA ARG A 91 4.61 8.50 20.88
C ARG A 91 4.49 9.85 20.17
N ASN A 92 3.29 10.25 19.77
CA ASN A 92 2.82 11.61 20.09
C ASN A 92 1.30 11.79 19.94
N ARG A 93 0.67 11.90 21.11
CA ARG A 93 -0.45 12.78 21.49
C ARG A 93 -1.84 12.60 20.86
#